data_AF-A0A8F5GSE9-F1
#
_entry.id   AF-A0A8F5GSE9-F1
#
_cell.length_a   1.000
_cell.length_b   1.000
_cell.length_c   1.000
_cell.angle_alpha   90.00
_cell.angle_beta   90.00
_cell.angle_gamma   90.00
#
_symmetry.space_group_name_H-M   'P 1'
#
loop_
_entity.id
_entity.type
_entity.pdbx_description
1 polymer ?
#
loop_
_entity_poly.entity_id
_entity_poly.type
_entity_poly.pdbx_seq_one_letter_code
_entity_poly.pdbx_strand_id
1 'polypeptide(L)'
;MKAQIQFGENWVKVNDSIFYTTPHGVQILKAWYESKVGVPEEYIVETLEYLAKAFSLLKPQDYEEAAYFLEILEDADVYTNFKIKEIIDRIYANKTVKEL
;
A
#
# COMPACT_ATOMS: atom_id res chain seq x y z
N MET A 1 -5.97 13.11 15.22
CA MET A 1 -4.53 12.83 15.39
C MET A 1 -3.94 12.76 13.99
N LYS A 2 -2.72 13.29 13.76
CA LYS A 2 -2.03 13.10 12.48
C LYS A 2 -1.59 11.65 12.33
N ALA A 3 -1.69 11.09 11.13
CA ALA A 3 -1.24 9.73 10.89
C ALA A 3 0.29 9.62 11.02
N GLN A 4 0.76 8.47 11.49
CA GLN A 4 2.20 8.19 11.58
C GLN A 4 2.63 7.40 10.34
N ILE A 5 3.16 8.11 9.35
CA ILE A 5 3.64 7.50 8.10
C ILE A 5 5.17 7.56 8.08
N GLN A 6 5.81 6.42 7.85
CA GLN A 6 7.27 6.31 7.73
C GLN A 6 7.64 5.30 6.63
N PHE A 7 8.74 5.57 5.93
CA PHE A 7 9.27 4.72 4.87
C PHE A 7 10.68 4.27 5.25
N GLY A 8 10.90 2.96 5.34
CA GLY A 8 12.23 2.36 5.52
C GLY A 8 12.83 1.87 4.21
N GLU A 9 13.84 1.01 4.27
CA GLU A 9 14.48 0.46 3.05
C GLU A 9 13.58 -0.57 2.32
N ASN A 10 12.87 -1.40 3.09
CA ASN A 10 12.02 -2.49 2.58
C ASN A 10 10.68 -2.58 3.33
N TRP A 11 10.27 -1.50 3.98
CA TRP A 11 9.02 -1.45 4.74
C TRP A 11 8.35 -0.08 4.68
N VAL A 12 7.04 -0.09 4.82
CA VAL A 12 6.20 1.10 4.97
C VAL A 12 5.41 0.96 6.26
N LYS A 13 5.48 1.98 7.13
CA LYS A 13 4.69 2.06 8.36
C LYS A 13 3.54 3.02 8.13
N VAL A 14 2.32 2.55 8.41
CA VAL A 14 1.10 3.37 8.40
C VAL A 14 0.42 3.17 9.75
N ASN A 15 0.39 4.23 10.56
CA ASN A 15 -0.05 4.19 11.96
C ASN A 15 0.74 3.12 12.74
N ASP A 16 0.07 2.18 13.40
CA ASP A 16 0.72 1.13 14.20
C ASP A 16 1.10 -0.12 13.38
N SER A 17 0.78 -0.14 12.07
CA SER A 17 1.03 -1.27 11.18
C SER A 17 2.31 -1.08 10.36
N ILE A 18 3.11 -2.14 10.23
CA ILE A 18 4.32 -2.16 9.39
C ILE A 18 4.14 -3.21 8.29
N PHE A 19 4.30 -2.78 7.04
CA PHE A 19 4.17 -3.62 5.85
C PHE A 19 5.53 -3.78 5.18
N TYR A 20 6.02 -5.01 5.10
CA TYR A 20 7.27 -5.32 4.42
C TYR A 20 7.03 -5.54 2.93
N THR A 21 7.78 -4.86 2.07
CA THR A 21 7.77 -5.01 0.60
C THR A 21 9.20 -4.99 0.06
N THR A 22 9.40 -4.78 -1.23
CA THR A 22 10.71 -4.63 -1.87
C THR A 22 11.15 -3.16 -1.85
N PRO A 23 12.44 -2.84 -2.03
CA PRO A 23 12.90 -1.45 -2.12
C PRO A 23 12.19 -0.65 -3.22
N HIS A 24 11.91 -1.30 -4.36
CA HIS A 24 11.14 -0.70 -5.46
C HIS A 24 9.69 -0.43 -5.06
N GLY A 25 9.08 -1.33 -4.29
CA GLY A 25 7.76 -1.13 -3.70
C GLY A 25 7.72 0.08 -2.77
N VAL A 26 8.69 0.21 -1.86
CA VAL A 26 8.81 1.39 -0.99
C VAL A 26 8.96 2.67 -1.83
N GLN A 27 9.86 2.66 -2.82
CA GLN A 27 10.13 3.83 -3.66
C GLN A 27 8.86 4.35 -4.34
N ILE A 28 8.07 3.46 -4.93
CA ILE A 28 6.80 3.81 -5.60
C ILE A 28 5.75 4.31 -4.61
N LEU A 29 5.57 3.63 -3.48
CA LEU A 29 4.58 4.04 -2.47
C LEU A 29 4.92 5.39 -1.84
N LYS A 30 6.21 5.66 -1.65
CA LYS A 30 6.69 6.95 -1.16
C LYS A 30 6.42 8.06 -2.18
N ALA A 31 6.77 7.84 -3.44
CA ALA A 31 6.50 8.80 -4.52
C ALA A 31 5.00 9.08 -4.66
N TRP A 32 4.16 8.04 -4.58
CA TRP A 32 2.71 8.17 -4.58
C TRP A 32 2.24 9.04 -3.41
N TYR A 33 2.68 8.77 -2.18
CA TYR A 33 2.28 9.53 -0.99
C TYR A 33 2.67 11.00 -1.09
N GLU A 34 3.91 11.27 -1.50
CA GLU A 34 4.43 12.63 -1.69
C GLU A 34 3.69 13.40 -2.80
N SER A 35 3.09 12.69 -3.78
CA SER A 35 2.32 13.31 -4.87
C SER A 35 0.92 13.78 -4.45
N LYS A 36 0.34 13.27 -3.35
CA LYS A 36 -1.06 13.56 -2.94
C LYS A 36 -1.22 14.87 -2.15
N VAL A 37 -0.47 15.91 -2.52
CA VAL A 37 -0.55 17.24 -1.90
C VAL A 37 -1.96 17.81 -2.00
N GLY A 38 -2.56 18.22 -0.88
CA GLY A 38 -3.89 18.84 -0.83
C GLY A 38 -5.06 17.85 -0.81
N VAL A 39 -4.81 16.55 -0.86
CA VAL A 39 -5.84 15.51 -0.67
C VAL A 39 -6.11 15.35 0.84
N PRO A 40 -7.36 15.08 1.27
CA PRO A 40 -7.67 14.82 2.67
C PRO A 40 -6.83 13.69 3.26
N GLU A 41 -6.21 13.94 4.42
CA GLU A 41 -5.26 13.02 5.07
C GLU A 41 -5.87 11.63 5.30
N GLU A 42 -7.13 11.55 5.73
CA GLU A 42 -7.84 10.30 5.98
C GLU A 42 -7.88 9.39 4.74
N TYR A 43 -8.18 9.97 3.57
CA TYR A 43 -8.20 9.25 2.31
C TYR A 43 -6.80 8.77 1.91
N ILE A 44 -5.78 9.62 2.08
CA ILE A 44 -4.39 9.26 1.76
C ILE A 44 -3.94 8.08 2.64
N VAL A 45 -4.23 8.13 3.94
CA VAL A 45 -3.82 7.12 4.91
C VAL A 45 -4.47 5.77 4.62
N GLU A 46 -5.77 5.77 4.38
CA GLU A 46 -6.52 4.54 4.07
C GLU A 46 -6.02 3.89 2.77
N THR A 47 -5.84 4.70 1.71
CA THR A 47 -5.34 4.18 0.43
C THR A 47 -3.87 3.75 0.52
N LEU A 48 -3.03 4.46 1.28
CA LEU A 48 -1.64 4.03 1.51
C LEU A 48 -1.57 2.69 2.24
N GLU A 49 -2.41 2.48 3.25
CA GLU A 49 -2.48 1.21 3.97
C GLU A 49 -2.90 0.06 3.04
N TYR A 50 -3.92 0.27 2.23
CA TYR A 50 -4.36 -0.66 1.18
C TYR A 50 -3.21 -1.01 0.21
N LEU A 51 -2.54 0.00 -0.35
CA LEU A 51 -1.44 -0.20 -1.28
C LEU A 51 -0.27 -0.91 -0.61
N ALA A 52 0.08 -0.56 0.63
CA ALA A 52 1.15 -1.19 1.39
C ALA A 52 0.86 -2.69 1.65
N LYS A 53 -0.39 -3.05 1.99
CA LYS A 53 -0.83 -4.45 2.08
C LYS A 53 -0.67 -5.15 0.74
N ALA A 54 -1.19 -4.59 -0.36
CA ALA A 54 -1.09 -5.19 -1.69
C ALA A 54 0.37 -5.41 -2.10
N PHE A 55 1.25 -4.43 -1.92
CA PHE A 55 2.68 -4.52 -2.25
C PHE A 55 3.44 -5.50 -1.36
N SER A 56 2.99 -5.75 -0.14
CA SER A 56 3.56 -6.79 0.72
C SER A 56 3.21 -8.21 0.30
N LEU A 57 2.10 -8.36 -0.44
CA LEU A 57 1.63 -9.62 -1.03
C LEU A 57 2.28 -9.84 -2.39
N LEU A 58 2.26 -8.83 -3.26
CA LEU A 58 2.72 -8.90 -4.65
C LEU A 58 4.24 -8.90 -4.77
N LYS A 59 4.96 -8.17 -3.90
CA LYS A 59 6.43 -8.08 -3.88
C LYS A 59 7.02 -7.76 -5.28
N PRO A 60 6.80 -6.54 -5.82
CA PRO A 60 7.30 -6.20 -7.14
C PRO A 60 8.83 -6.28 -7.21
N GLN A 61 9.36 -6.84 -8.31
CA GLN A 61 10.77 -7.18 -8.49
C GLN A 61 11.60 -6.00 -8.98
N ASP A 62 10.99 -5.05 -9.66
CA ASP A 62 11.62 -3.83 -10.16
C ASP A 62 10.67 -2.63 -10.10
N TYR A 63 11.17 -1.47 -10.52
CA TYR A 63 10.41 -0.22 -10.50
C TYR A 63 9.27 -0.20 -11.53
N GLU A 64 9.45 -0.83 -12.69
CA GLU A 64 8.45 -0.85 -13.77
C GLU A 64 7.24 -1.70 -13.35
N GLU A 65 7.48 -2.88 -12.79
CA GLU A 65 6.45 -3.73 -12.22
C GLU A 65 5.75 -3.05 -11.04
N ALA A 66 6.50 -2.38 -10.16
CA ALA A 66 5.94 -1.61 -9.06
C ALA A 66 5.01 -0.48 -9.55
N ALA A 67 5.39 0.27 -10.58
CA ALA A 67 4.57 1.31 -11.18
C ALA A 67 3.31 0.72 -11.84
N TYR A 68 3.47 -0.38 -12.59
CA TYR A 68 2.35 -1.09 -13.22
C TYR A 68 1.33 -1.61 -12.20
N PHE A 69 1.79 -2.22 -11.09
CA PHE A 69 0.89 -2.67 -10.02
C PHE A 69 0.21 -1.50 -9.32
N LEU A 70 0.90 -0.37 -9.12
CA LEU A 70 0.28 0.82 -8.55
C LEU A 70 -0.90 1.29 -9.42
N GLU A 71 -0.70 1.39 -10.73
CA GLU A 71 -1.74 1.80 -11.68
C GLU A 71 -2.96 0.86 -11.63
N ILE A 72 -2.73 -0.46 -11.68
CA ILE A 72 -3.81 -1.45 -11.57
C ILE A 72 -4.57 -1.32 -10.25
N LEU A 73 -3.87 -1.11 -9.14
CA LEU A 73 -4.48 -1.04 -7.82
C LEU A 73 -5.27 0.27 -7.64
N GLU A 74 -4.77 1.40 -8.14
CA GLU A 74 -5.53 2.66 -8.15
C GLU A 74 -6.80 2.54 -9.01
N ASP A 75 -6.68 1.96 -10.20
CA ASP A 75 -7.83 1.70 -11.08
C ASP A 75 -8.83 0.76 -10.42
N ALA A 76 -8.36 -0.33 -9.82
CA ALA A 76 -9.23 -1.27 -9.12
C ALA A 76 -9.95 -0.59 -7.94
N ASP A 77 -9.28 0.31 -7.21
CA ASP A 77 -9.88 1.06 -6.12
C ASP A 77 -11.06 1.90 -6.62
N VAL A 78 -10.88 2.59 -7.75
CA VAL A 78 -11.93 3.41 -8.38
C VAL A 78 -13.06 2.54 -8.97
N TYR A 79 -12.72 1.56 -9.82
CA TYR A 79 -13.72 0.76 -10.56
C TYR A 79 -14.54 -0.17 -9.66
N THR A 80 -14.00 -0.56 -8.51
CA THR A 80 -14.75 -1.37 -7.54
C THR A 80 -15.52 -0.53 -6.52
N ASN A 81 -15.50 0.80 -6.64
CA ASN A 81 -16.03 1.71 -5.62
C ASN A 81 -15.45 1.37 -4.23
N PHE A 82 -14.12 1.28 -4.16
CA PHE A 82 -13.29 0.99 -3.00
C PHE A 82 -13.43 -0.41 -2.39
N LYS A 83 -14.22 -1.31 -3.00
CA LYS A 83 -14.47 -2.67 -2.48
C LYS A 83 -13.28 -3.62 -2.63
N ILE A 84 -12.32 -3.31 -3.51
CA ILE A 84 -11.09 -4.10 -3.64
C ILE A 84 -10.28 -4.11 -2.33
N LYS A 85 -10.36 -3.05 -1.52
CA LYS A 85 -9.68 -2.96 -0.22
C LYS A 85 -10.06 -4.12 0.70
N GLU A 86 -11.36 -4.45 0.77
CA GLU A 86 -11.86 -5.57 1.58
C GLU A 86 -11.29 -6.92 1.12
N ILE A 87 -11.11 -7.11 -0.18
CA ILE A 87 -10.52 -8.35 -0.73
C ILE A 87 -9.05 -8.45 -0.32
N ILE A 88 -8.28 -7.37 -0.47
CA ILE A 88 -6.87 -7.34 -0.07
C ILE A 88 -6.72 -7.53 1.44
N ASP A 89 -7.58 -6.91 2.26
CA ASP A 89 -7.58 -7.10 3.71
C ASP A 89 -7.78 -8.57 4.09
N ARG A 90 -8.76 -9.24 3.46
CA ARG A 90 -9.01 -10.68 3.70
C ARG A 90 -7.83 -11.55 3.28
N ILE A 91 -7.21 -11.26 2.14
CA ILE A 91 -6.02 -12.02 1.67
C ILE A 91 -4.85 -11.81 2.62
N TYR A 92 -4.60 -10.56 3.02
CA TYR A 92 -3.50 -10.19 3.91
C TYR A 92 -3.64 -10.85 5.28
N ALA A 93 -4.83 -10.79 5.89
CA ALA A 93 -5.12 -11.44 7.17
C ALA A 93 -4.88 -12.95 7.11
N ASN A 94 -5.30 -13.61 6.02
CA ASN A 94 -5.10 -15.05 5.85
C ASN A 94 -3.63 -15.45 5.64
N LYS A 95 -2.79 -14.57 5.10
CA LYS A 95 -1.34 -14.79 5.02
C LYS A 95 -0.71 -14.79 6.41
N THR A 96 -1.02 -13.77 7.22
CA THR A 96 -0.46 -13.63 8.57
C THR A 96 -0.84 -14.77 9.51
N VAL A 97 -2.02 -15.38 9.34
CA VAL A 97 -2.45 -16.55 10.13
C VAL A 97 -1.60 -17.79 9.86
N LYS A 98 -0.98 -17.92 8.67
CA LYS A 98 -0.16 -19.10 8.32
C LYS A 98 1.30 -18.98 8.75
N GLU A 99 1.73 -17.79 9.17
CA GLU A 99 3.11 -17.52 9.62
C GLU A 99 3.24 -17.58 11.17
N LEU A 100 2.16 -17.95 11.87
CA LEU A 100 2.07 -18.23 13.32
C LEU A 100 1.86 -19.73 13.56
#